data_AF-A0A838J2D3-F1
#
_entry.id   AF-A0A838J2D3-F1
#
_cell.length_a   1.000
_cell.length_b   1.000
_cell.length_c   1.000
_cell.angle_alpha   90.00
_cell.angle_beta   90.00
_cell.angle_gamma   90.00
#
_symmetry.space_group_name_H-M   'P 1'
#
loop_
_entity.id
_entity.type
_entity.pdbx_description
1 polymer ?
#
loop_
_entity_poly.entity_id
_entity_poly.type
_entity_poly.pdbx_seq_one_letter_code
_entity_poly.pdbx_strand_id
1 'polypeptide(L)'
;MLQGTLRGWEVQPEDIETYDEEKQYNIFVMFLGIDKSEDTSDQRWDAANLMREGERFMNEMAERGRIVRGLYATSRTRDGIFLLERMEFSQIAEFSNAKRKAYCIDMGTSKSAIARDYRAYLHTLKLPKKLTQGIL
;
A
#
# COMPACT_ATOMS: atom_id res chain seq x y z
N MET A 1 -3.94 15.61 2.78
CA MET A 1 -3.76 15.14 4.16
C MET A 1 -4.53 13.86 4.34
N LEU A 2 -3.90 12.78 4.83
CA LEU A 2 -4.58 11.53 5.16
C LEU A 2 -5.25 11.67 6.54
N GLN A 3 -6.41 12.32 6.55
CA GLN A 3 -7.32 12.32 7.70
C GLN A 3 -8.30 11.16 7.50
N GLY A 4 -7.97 9.99 8.05
CA GLY A 4 -8.98 8.94 8.20
C GLY A 4 -9.97 9.39 9.26
N THR A 5 -11.12 9.93 8.84
CA THR A 5 -12.21 10.33 9.73
C THR A 5 -13.14 9.18 10.10
N LEU A 6 -13.02 8.03 9.42
CA LEU A 6 -13.83 6.84 9.63
C LEU A 6 -12.95 5.65 10.05
N ARG A 7 -13.34 4.96 11.12
CA ARG A 7 -12.86 3.62 11.48
C ARG A 7 -13.52 2.60 10.55
N GLY A 8 -12.87 1.44 10.34
CA GLY A 8 -13.42 0.40 9.46
C GLY A 8 -14.80 -0.13 9.88
N TRP A 9 -15.15 -0.06 11.16
CA TRP A 9 -16.47 -0.44 11.68
C TRP A 9 -17.51 0.68 11.62
N GLU A 10 -17.12 1.88 11.18
CA GLU A 10 -18.02 3.02 10.98
C GLU A 10 -18.49 3.12 9.54
N VAL A 11 -17.93 2.32 8.62
CA VAL A 11 -18.28 2.26 7.20
C VAL A 11 -19.73 1.79 7.05
N GLN A 12 -20.59 2.65 6.51
CA GLN A 12 -21.98 2.33 6.18
C GLN A 12 -22.10 1.87 4.73
N PRO A 13 -23.22 1.21 4.34
CA PRO A 13 -23.46 0.82 2.95
C PRO A 13 -23.35 1.98 1.95
N GLU A 14 -23.66 3.21 2.36
CA GLU A 14 -23.58 4.40 1.50
C GLU A 14 -22.14 4.86 1.27
N ASP A 15 -21.20 4.47 2.14
CA ASP A 15 -19.75 4.71 1.98
C ASP A 15 -19.10 3.69 1.02
N ILE A 16 -19.85 2.67 0.59
CA ILE A 16 -19.38 1.61 -0.30
C ILE A 16 -19.74 1.97 -1.74
N GLU A 17 -18.73 2.28 -2.56
CA GLU A 17 -18.99 2.52 -3.98
C GLU A 17 -19.27 1.21 -4.74
N THR A 18 -20.21 1.26 -5.69
CA THR A 18 -20.46 0.14 -6.60
C THR A 18 -19.26 -0.02 -7.54
N TYR A 19 -18.84 -1.26 -7.72
CA TYR A 19 -17.73 -1.58 -8.61
C TYR A 19 -18.09 -1.33 -10.07
N ASP A 20 -17.14 -0.75 -10.80
CA ASP A 20 -17.16 -0.41 -12.21
C ASP A 20 -15.81 -0.86 -12.81
N GLU A 21 -15.87 -1.82 -13.72
CA GLU A 21 -14.70 -2.41 -14.39
C GLU A 21 -13.94 -1.41 -15.28
N GLU A 22 -14.56 -0.28 -15.61
CA GLU A 22 -13.98 0.77 -16.44
C GLU A 22 -13.25 1.86 -15.64
N LYS A 23 -13.39 1.86 -14.31
CA LYS A 23 -12.92 2.92 -13.40
C LYS A 23 -11.58 2.57 -12.74
N GLN A 24 -10.70 3.58 -12.63
CA GLN A 24 -9.50 3.47 -11.79
C GLN A 24 -9.85 3.68 -10.32
N TYR A 25 -9.34 2.80 -9.45
CA TYR A 25 -9.56 2.88 -8.01
C TYR A 25 -8.27 3.26 -7.28
N ASN A 26 -8.36 4.20 -6.34
CA ASN A 26 -7.27 4.49 -5.42
C ASN A 26 -7.36 3.52 -4.23
N ILE A 27 -6.69 2.38 -4.34
CA ILE A 27 -6.71 1.35 -3.29
C ILE A 27 -5.71 1.72 -2.20
N PHE A 28 -6.21 1.84 -0.97
CA PHE A 28 -5.37 1.97 0.23
C PHE A 28 -4.99 0.58 0.73
N VAL A 29 -3.77 0.14 0.45
CA VAL A 29 -3.22 -1.11 1.01
C VAL A 29 -2.42 -0.77 2.26
N MET A 30 -2.88 -1.23 3.43
CA MET A 30 -2.21 -1.06 4.71
C MET A 30 -1.47 -2.34 5.10
N PHE A 31 -0.15 -2.25 5.21
CA PHE A 31 0.66 -3.32 5.79
C PHE A 31 0.70 -3.16 7.32
N LEU A 32 0.22 -4.16 8.06
CA LEU A 32 0.29 -4.24 9.52
C LEU A 32 1.65 -4.81 9.94
N GLY A 33 2.45 -4.00 10.63
CA GLY A 33 3.71 -4.44 11.23
C GLY A 33 3.50 -5.17 12.56
N ILE A 34 4.22 -6.27 12.74
CA ILE A 34 4.11 -7.24 13.84
C ILE A 34 4.63 -6.64 15.16
N ASP A 35 3.95 -6.95 16.26
CA ASP A 35 4.31 -6.53 17.62
C ASP A 35 5.55 -7.29 18.11
N LYS A 36 6.44 -6.62 18.85
CA LYS A 36 7.73 -7.18 19.31
C LYS A 36 7.60 -8.12 20.51
N SER A 37 6.39 -8.60 20.83
CA SER A 37 6.14 -9.30 22.09
C SER A 37 6.75 -10.70 22.16
N GLU A 38 7.25 -11.26 21.05
CA GLU A 38 7.81 -12.61 21.02
C GLU A 38 9.22 -12.63 20.41
N ASP A 39 10.12 -13.36 21.08
CA ASP A 39 11.54 -13.50 20.77
C ASP A 39 11.72 -14.54 19.67
N THR A 40 11.65 -14.17 18.38
CA THR A 40 11.96 -15.13 17.31
C THR A 40 12.55 -14.48 16.05
N SER A 41 13.50 -15.20 15.45
CA SER A 41 14.00 -15.01 14.08
C SER A 41 12.90 -14.97 13.00
N ASP A 42 11.68 -15.39 13.34
CA ASP A 42 10.55 -15.56 12.42
C ASP A 42 9.89 -14.23 12.02
N GLN A 43 10.01 -13.17 12.82
CA GLN A 43 9.38 -11.88 12.52
C GLN A 43 9.85 -11.26 11.19
N ARG A 44 11.13 -11.47 10.82
CA ARG A 44 11.65 -11.01 9.52
C ARG A 44 11.08 -11.82 8.38
N TRP A 45 10.92 -13.13 8.58
CA TRP A 45 10.32 -14.03 7.61
C TRP A 45 8.85 -13.71 7.39
N ASP A 46 8.12 -13.43 8.47
CA ASP A 46 6.71 -13.04 8.41
C ASP A 46 6.51 -11.69 7.73
N ALA A 47 7.37 -10.70 8.02
CA ALA A 47 7.33 -9.42 7.32
C ALA A 47 7.63 -9.58 5.82
N ALA A 48 8.62 -10.40 5.46
CA ALA A 48 8.94 -10.69 4.07
C ALA A 48 7.81 -11.43 3.35
N ASN A 49 7.19 -12.42 4.02
CA ASN A 49 6.02 -13.11 3.50
C ASN A 49 4.86 -12.13 3.30
N LEU A 50 4.55 -11.28 4.28
CA LEU A 50 3.48 -10.31 4.17
C LEU A 50 3.69 -9.36 2.98
N MET A 51 4.92 -8.90 2.75
CA MET A 51 5.27 -8.08 1.58
C MET A 51 5.06 -8.85 0.28
N ARG A 52 5.57 -10.07 0.18
CA ARG A 52 5.42 -10.94 -0.99
C ARG A 52 3.95 -11.22 -1.31
N GLU A 53 3.16 -11.53 -0.29
CA GLU A 53 1.73 -11.76 -0.43
C GLU A 53 0.98 -10.49 -0.83
N GLY A 54 1.41 -9.33 -0.32
CA GLY A 54 0.89 -8.03 -0.74
C GLY A 54 1.20 -7.73 -2.22
N GLU A 55 2.42 -7.99 -2.67
CA GLU A 55 2.80 -7.85 -4.08
C GLU A 55 1.99 -8.78 -4.99
N ARG A 56 1.84 -10.05 -4.59
CA ARG A 56 0.99 -11.00 -5.31
C ARG A 56 -0.45 -10.49 -5.41
N PHE A 57 -1.01 -10.00 -4.31
CA PHE A 57 -2.37 -9.44 -4.30
C PHE A 57 -2.50 -8.23 -5.23
N MET A 58 -1.53 -7.31 -5.26
CA MET A 58 -1.55 -6.17 -6.18
C MET A 58 -1.56 -6.62 -7.66
N ASN A 59 -0.82 -7.68 -7.97
CA ASN A 59 -0.76 -8.25 -9.31
C ASN A 59 -2.08 -8.90 -9.70
N GLU A 60 -2.66 -9.73 -8.82
CA GLU A 60 -3.99 -10.33 -9.03
C GLU A 60 -5.10 -9.27 -9.23
N MET A 61 -4.99 -8.14 -8.53
CA MET A 61 -5.89 -7.01 -8.72
C MET A 61 -5.70 -6.37 -10.11
N ALA A 62 -4.45 -6.20 -10.55
CA ALA A 62 -4.16 -5.66 -11.87
C ALA A 62 -4.66 -6.55 -13.02
N GLU A 63 -4.57 -7.88 -12.87
CA GLU A 63 -5.14 -8.85 -13.82
C GLU A 63 -6.66 -8.69 -13.98
N ARG A 64 -7.33 -8.21 -12.93
CA ARG A 64 -8.77 -7.90 -12.91
C ARG A 64 -9.09 -6.45 -13.29
N GLY A 65 -8.12 -5.73 -13.88
CA GLY A 65 -8.29 -4.33 -14.28
C GLY A 65 -8.26 -3.33 -13.14
N ARG A 66 -7.77 -3.71 -11.95
CA ARG A 66 -7.72 -2.84 -10.77
C ARG A 66 -6.28 -2.44 -10.46
N ILE A 67 -5.94 -1.19 -10.75
CA ILE A 67 -4.56 -0.72 -10.62
C ILE A 67 -4.36 -0.02 -9.29
N VAL A 68 -3.30 -0.40 -8.57
CA VAL A 68 -2.93 0.22 -7.29
C VAL A 68 -2.10 1.48 -7.57
N ARG A 69 -2.67 2.65 -7.25
CA ARG A 69 -1.99 3.95 -7.46
C ARG A 69 -0.98 4.28 -6.36
N GLY A 70 -1.27 3.88 -5.12
CA GLY A 70 -0.42 4.18 -3.98
C GLY A 70 -0.53 3.17 -2.86
N LEU A 71 0.58 2.93 -2.17
CA LEU A 71 0.64 2.12 -0.96
C LEU A 71 0.79 3.03 0.24
N TYR A 72 0.06 2.76 1.30
CA TYR A 72 0.07 3.61 2.48
C TYR A 72 0.33 2.80 3.73
N ALA A 73 1.14 3.35 4.61
CA ALA A 73 1.49 2.69 5.85
C ALA A 73 1.51 3.67 7.00
N THR A 74 1.30 3.18 8.21
CA THR A 74 1.56 3.95 9.42
C THR A 74 2.39 3.14 10.39
N SER A 75 3.29 3.79 11.11
CA SER A 75 4.05 3.15 12.18
C SER A 75 4.26 4.11 13.34
N ARG A 76 4.33 3.57 14.55
CA ARG A 76 4.73 4.27 15.78
C ARG A 76 6.00 3.68 16.40
N THR A 77 6.45 2.52 15.92
CA THR A 77 7.61 1.82 16.46
C THR A 77 8.85 2.22 15.66
N ARG A 78 9.99 2.33 16.35
CA ARG A 78 11.28 2.67 15.71
C ARG A 78 11.60 1.73 14.55
N ASP A 79 11.36 0.43 14.72
CA ASP A 79 11.66 -0.59 13.72
C ASP A 79 10.72 -0.52 12.53
N GLY A 80 9.42 -0.29 12.75
CA GLY A 80 8.48 -0.12 11.64
C GLY A 80 8.76 1.15 10.85
N ILE A 81 9.14 2.24 11.53
CA ILE A 81 9.60 3.48 10.88
C ILE A 81 10.84 3.21 10.03
N PHE A 82 11.85 2.55 10.60
CA PHE A 82 13.09 2.20 9.90
C PHE A 82 12.84 1.29 8.69
N LEU A 83 11.93 0.31 8.82
CA LEU A 83 11.55 -0.58 7.73
C LEU A 83 10.90 0.19 6.57
N LEU A 84 9.93 1.06 6.86
CA LEU A 84 9.24 1.86 5.85
C LEU A 84 10.21 2.80 5.12
N GLU A 85 11.12 3.44 5.87
CA GLU A 85 12.18 4.29 5.28
C GLU A 85 13.12 3.47 4.39
N ARG A 86 13.51 2.26 4.80
CA ARG A 86 14.36 1.36 4.00
C ARG A 86 13.66 0.82 2.75
N MET A 87 12.34 0.73 2.78
CA MET A 87 11.50 0.41 1.62
C MET A 87 11.20 1.62 0.73
N GLU A 88 11.80 2.77 1.04
CA GLU A 88 11.66 4.02 0.28
C GLU A 88 10.21 4.56 0.27
N PHE A 89 9.45 4.29 1.33
CA PHE A 89 8.22 5.04 1.57
C PHE A 89 8.55 6.48 1.95
N SER A 90 7.81 7.43 1.38
CA SER A 90 7.89 8.85 1.74
C SER A 90 6.99 9.16 2.93
N GLN A 91 7.52 9.81 3.97
CA GLN A 91 6.71 10.31 5.08
C GLN A 91 5.78 11.42 4.58
N ILE A 92 4.47 11.28 4.83
CA ILE A 92 3.43 12.22 4.38
C ILE A 92 2.73 12.95 5.54
N ALA A 93 2.81 12.41 6.75
CA ALA A 93 2.29 13.05 7.96
C ALA A 93 2.96 12.51 9.22
N GLU A 94 2.91 13.28 10.28
CA GLU A 94 3.23 12.86 11.64
C GLU A 94 2.09 13.27 12.58
N PHE A 95 1.54 12.31 13.30
CA PHE A 95 0.45 12.52 14.25
C PHE A 95 1.06 12.86 15.61
N SER A 96 1.08 14.16 15.92
CA SER A 96 1.65 14.76 17.13
C SER A 96 1.27 14.03 18.42
N ASN A 97 0.03 13.59 18.54
CA ASN A 97 -0.50 13.00 19.78
C ASN A 97 -0.08 11.54 20.01
N ALA A 98 0.45 10.84 19.00
CA ALA A 98 0.66 9.39 19.05
C ALA A 98 2.08 8.93 18.67
N LYS A 99 3.00 9.87 18.36
CA LYS A 99 4.31 9.57 17.75
C LYS A 99 4.19 8.60 16.56
N ARG A 100 3.04 8.64 15.89
CA ARG A 100 2.72 7.80 14.73
C ARG A 100 3.03 8.60 13.50
N LYS A 101 3.72 7.99 12.54
CA LYS A 101 4.03 8.57 11.25
C LYS A 101 3.24 7.86 10.17
N ALA A 102 2.79 8.60 9.17
CA ALA A 102 2.15 8.08 7.97
C ALA A 102 3.09 8.20 6.78
N TYR A 103 3.01 7.20 5.92
CA TYR A 103 3.93 6.98 4.82
C TYR A 103 3.18 6.61 3.54
N CYS A 104 3.75 6.92 2.38
CA CYS A 104 3.20 6.60 1.08
C CYS A 104 4.29 6.16 0.08
N ILE A 105 3.97 5.20 -0.77
CA ILE A 105 4.63 4.98 -2.07
C ILE A 105 3.62 5.32 -3.16
N ASP A 106 3.95 6.29 -4.00
CA ASP A 106 3.23 6.54 -5.25
C ASP A 106 3.76 5.57 -6.32
N MET A 107 2.92 4.63 -6.79
CA MET A 107 3.35 3.52 -7.66
C MET A 107 3.75 3.97 -9.07
N GLY A 108 3.40 5.18 -9.47
CA GLY A 108 3.72 5.74 -10.79
C GLY A 108 5.01 6.55 -10.82
N THR A 109 5.38 7.16 -9.69
CA THR A 109 6.52 8.09 -9.62
C THR A 109 7.64 7.61 -8.71
N SER A 110 7.36 6.72 -7.75
CA SER A 110 8.36 6.17 -6.85
C SER A 110 9.38 5.32 -7.60
N LYS A 111 10.64 5.45 -7.18
CA LYS A 111 11.78 4.64 -7.66
C LYS A 111 11.98 3.35 -6.85
N SER A 112 11.14 3.13 -5.83
CA SER A 112 11.19 1.93 -5.01
C SER A 112 11.11 0.66 -5.82
N ALA A 113 11.76 -0.40 -5.32
CA ALA A 113 11.73 -1.70 -5.97
C ALA A 113 10.29 -2.17 -6.21
N ILE A 114 9.44 -2.10 -5.17
CA ILE A 114 8.03 -2.47 -5.27
C ILE A 114 7.27 -1.69 -6.35
N ALA A 115 7.50 -0.37 -6.48
CA ALA A 115 6.84 0.44 -7.51
C ALA A 115 7.36 0.11 -8.91
N ARG A 116 8.67 -0.07 -9.07
CA ARG A 116 9.29 -0.44 -10.35
C ARG A 116 8.83 -1.81 -10.81
N ASP A 117 8.84 -2.79 -9.92
CA ASP A 117 8.53 -4.18 -10.24
C ASP A 117 7.04 -4.33 -10.56
N TYR A 118 6.17 -3.59 -9.85
CA TYR A 118 4.75 -3.48 -10.19
C TYR A 118 4.53 -2.87 -11.58
N ARG A 119 5.17 -1.72 -11.91
CA ARG A 119 5.05 -1.13 -13.25
C ARG A 119 5.56 -2.07 -14.35
N ALA A 120 6.66 -2.77 -14.11
CA ALA A 120 7.19 -3.78 -15.03
C ALA A 120 6.17 -4.91 -15.26
N TYR A 121 5.50 -5.37 -14.19
CA TYR A 121 4.42 -6.34 -14.30
C TYR A 121 3.21 -5.80 -15.07
N LEU A 122 2.79 -4.56 -14.82
CA LEU A 122 1.68 -3.92 -15.57
C LEU A 122 1.97 -3.84 -17.09
N HIS A 123 3.23 -3.64 -17.50
CA HIS A 123 3.61 -3.68 -18.93
C HIS A 123 3.41 -5.06 -19.59
N THR A 124 3.32 -6.13 -18.81
CA THR A 124 3.01 -7.47 -19.32
C THR A 124 1.52 -7.69 -19.59
N LEU A 125 0.66 -6.84 -19.03
CA LEU A 125 -0.79 -6.92 -19.15
C LEU A 125 -1.29 -6.05 -20.30
N LYS A 126 -2.34 -6.51 -21.01
CA LYS A 126 -3.05 -5.71 -22.01
C LYS A 126 -4.08 -4.81 -21.32
N LEU A 127 -3.60 -3.74 -20.69
CA LEU A 127 -4.45 -2.81 -19.95
C LEU A 127 -4.86 -1.60 -20.82
N PRO A 128 -6.12 -1.13 -20.73
CA PRO A 128 -6.55 0.13 -21.33
C PRO A 128 -5.67 1.30 -20.87
N LYS A 129 -5.33 2.21 -21.79
CA LYS A 129 -4.54 3.43 -21.48
C LYS A 129 -5.17 4.28 -20.37
N LYS A 130 -6.51 4.31 -20.30
CA LYS A 130 -7.24 5.00 -19.23
C LYS A 130 -6.92 4.46 -17.84
N LEU A 131 -6.60 3.16 -17.71
CA LEU A 131 -6.27 2.51 -16.44
C LEU A 131 -4.79 2.66 -16.05
N THR A 132 -3.91 2.96 -17.00
CA THR A 132 -2.46 3.07 -16.75
C THR A 132 -1.95 4.51 -16.71
N GLN A 133 -2.80 5.48 -17.07
CA GLN A 133 -2.45 6.91 -17.06
C GLN A 133 -1.94 7.35 -15.67
N GLY A 134 -0.74 7.95 -15.65
CA GLY A 134 -0.09 8.44 -14.42
C GLY A 134 0.61 7.35 -13.61
N ILE A 135 0.63 6.11 -14.10
CA ILE A 135 1.39 4.98 -13.53
C ILE A 135 2.43 4.46 -14.52
N LEU A 136 2.04 4.25 -15.78
CA LEU A 136 2.94 3.88 -16.88
C LEU A 136 3.26 5.06 -17.79
#